data_AF-A0ABC9AHC1-F1
#
_entry.id   AF-A0ABC9AHC1-F1
#
_cell.length_a   1.000
_cell.length_b   1.000
_cell.length_c   1.000
_cell.angle_alpha   90.00
_cell.angle_beta   90.00
_cell.angle_gamma   90.00
#
_symmetry.space_group_name_H-M   'P 1'
#
loop_
_entity.id
_entity.type
_entity.pdbx_description
1 polymer ?
#
loop_
_entity_poly.entity_id
_entity_poly.type
_entity_poly.pdbx_seq_one_letter_code
_entity_poly.pdbx_strand_id
1 'polypeptide(L)'
;MLAGAGVAVRVELEYSNGQNILGLFTHRKLSISVGYAATAFVLAILEGNTQPGVWFPEEVRGIATKARKLLLERTTQGATNFVMNKTSSMVETGQN
;
A
#
# COMPACT_ATOMS: atom_id res chain seq x y z
N MET A 1 12.49 -3.30 -22.82
CA MET A 1 11.81 -4.20 -21.85
C MET A 1 12.59 -4.15 -20.55
N LEU A 2 12.02 -3.62 -19.47
CA LEU A 2 12.73 -3.54 -18.17
C LEU A 2 12.73 -4.93 -17.51
N ALA A 3 13.68 -5.77 -17.87
CA ALA A 3 13.96 -7.00 -17.14
C ALA A 3 14.62 -6.63 -15.80
N GLY A 4 14.03 -7.03 -14.68
CA GLY A 4 14.65 -6.93 -13.34
C GLY A 4 14.24 -5.74 -12.45
N ALA A 5 13.26 -4.91 -12.81
CA ALA A 5 12.79 -3.84 -11.92
C ALA A 5 11.90 -4.40 -10.80
N GLY A 6 12.51 -4.97 -9.76
CA GLY A 6 11.85 -5.12 -8.46
C GLY A 6 11.53 -3.75 -7.86
N VAL A 7 10.58 -3.69 -6.93
CA VAL A 7 10.23 -2.46 -6.21
C VAL A 7 10.12 -2.76 -4.73
N ALA A 8 10.65 -1.84 -3.91
CA ALA A 8 10.40 -1.79 -2.49
C ALA A 8 9.93 -0.37 -2.14
N VAL A 9 8.83 -0.27 -1.40
CA VAL A 9 8.29 0.99 -0.90
C VAL A 9 8.31 0.91 0.62
N ARG A 10 8.99 1.86 1.26
CA ARG A 10 9.03 2.03 2.71
C ARG A 10 8.41 3.37 3.03
N VAL A 11 7.40 3.36 3.88
CA VAL A 11 6.71 4.57 4.34
C VAL A 11 6.85 4.63 5.84
N GLU A 12 7.45 5.70 6.35
CA GLU A 12 7.57 5.95 7.78
C GLU A 12 6.71 7.15 8.15
N LEU A 13 5.95 7.01 9.23
CA LEU A 13 5.21 8.09 9.86
C LEU A 13 5.78 8.29 11.26
N GLU A 14 6.31 9.49 11.48
CA GLU A 14 6.78 9.95 12.79
C GLU A 14 5.72 10.86 13.41
N TYR A 15 5.31 10.53 14.63
CA TYR A 15 4.37 11.32 15.42
C TYR A 15 5.12 12.38 16.22
N SER A 16 4.45 13.50 16.53
CA SER A 16 5.02 14.59 17.33
C SER A 16 5.45 14.19 18.75
N ASN A 17 5.01 13.04 19.24
CA ASN A 17 5.41 12.45 20.52
C ASN A 17 6.66 11.53 20.42
N GLY A 18 7.32 11.48 19.26
CA GLY A 18 8.51 10.67 19.01
C GLY A 18 8.23 9.19 18.70
N GLN A 19 6.98 8.76 18.62
CA GLN A 19 6.63 7.42 18.15
C GLN A 19 6.75 7.34 16.63
N ASN A 20 7.15 6.18 16.10
CA ASN A 20 7.12 5.94 14.66
C ASN A 20 6.36 4.67 14.30
N ILE A 21 5.69 4.71 13.15
CA ILE A 21 5.15 3.52 12.49
C ILE A 21 5.71 3.43 11.08
N LEU A 22 5.85 2.20 10.61
CA LEU A 22 6.43 1.86 9.34
C LEU A 22 5.49 0.94 8.56
N GLY A 23 5.40 1.22 7.27
CA GLY A 23 4.91 0.32 6.23
C GLY A 23 6.05 -0.10 5.32
N LEU A 24 6.10 -1.38 4.96
CA LEU A 24 7.03 -1.94 3.98
C LEU A 24 6.26 -2.78 2.97
N PHE A 25 6.48 -2.54 1.69
CA PHE A 25 5.94 -3.31 0.60
C PHE A 25 7.07 -3.69 -0.36
N THR A 26 7.12 -4.93 -0.82
CA THR A 26 8.11 -5.38 -1.79
C THR A 26 7.49 -6.29 -2.84
N HIS A 27 7.83 -6.06 -4.11
CA HIS A 27 7.38 -6.89 -5.24
C HIS A 27 8.52 -7.11 -6.24
N ARG A 28 8.67 -8.34 -6.76
CA ARG A 28 9.78 -8.70 -7.67
C ARG A 28 9.70 -8.11 -9.07
N LYS A 29 8.50 -7.67 -9.48
CA LYS A 29 8.21 -7.11 -10.81
C LYS A 29 7.33 -5.86 -10.70
N LEU A 30 7.89 -4.68 -10.92
CA LEU A 30 7.19 -3.40 -10.80
C LEU A 30 5.93 -3.34 -11.67
N SER A 31 6.00 -3.79 -12.92
CA SER A 31 4.86 -3.75 -13.85
C SER A 31 3.64 -4.53 -13.32
N ILE A 32 3.88 -5.71 -12.74
CA ILE A 32 2.82 -6.53 -12.13
C ILE A 32 2.29 -5.85 -10.85
N SER A 33 3.19 -5.31 -10.02
CA SER A 33 2.81 -4.59 -8.80
C SER A 33 1.86 -3.43 -9.08
N VAL A 34 2.16 -2.62 -10.09
CA VAL A 34 1.31 -1.49 -10.50
C VAL A 34 -0.02 -2.00 -11.05
N GLY A 35 0.00 -3.11 -11.81
CA GLY A 35 -1.22 -3.75 -12.29
C GLY A 35 -2.17 -4.19 -11.17
N TYR A 36 -1.65 -4.80 -10.10
CA TYR A 36 -2.45 -5.17 -8.93
C TYR A 36 -2.98 -3.95 -8.18
N ALA A 37 -2.17 -2.91 -8.00
CA ALA A 37 -2.62 -1.67 -7.36
C ALA A 37 -3.77 -1.00 -8.15
N ALA A 38 -3.63 -0.89 -9.47
CA ALA A 38 -4.68 -0.36 -10.35
C ALA A 38 -5.96 -1.21 -10.30
N THR A 39 -5.82 -2.54 -10.33
CA THR A 39 -6.96 -3.46 -10.25
C THR A 39 -7.70 -3.33 -8.92
N ALA A 40 -6.97 -3.29 -7.79
CA ALA A 40 -7.56 -3.10 -6.47
C ALA A 40 -8.33 -1.77 -6.38
N PHE A 41 -7.78 -0.70 -6.95
CA PHE A 41 -8.45 0.61 -6.99
C PHE A 41 -9.74 0.56 -7.81
N VAL A 42 -9.71 -0.04 -9.02
CA VAL A 42 -10.90 -0.21 -9.85
C VAL A 42 -11.96 -1.05 -9.14
N LEU A 43 -11.58 -2.13 -8.46
CA LEU A 43 -12.52 -2.95 -7.68
C LEU A 43 -13.20 -2.12 -6.58
N ALA A 44 -12.44 -1.29 -5.85
CA ALA A 44 -13.01 -0.45 -4.81
C ALA A 44 -14.02 0.56 -5.37
N ILE A 45 -13.77 1.11 -6.57
CA ILE A 45 -14.73 1.97 -7.28
C ILE A 45 -15.99 1.20 -7.65
N LEU A 46 -15.85 0.02 -8.26
CA LEU A 46 -16.99 -0.81 -8.69
C LEU A 46 -17.86 -1.29 -7.51
N GLU A 47 -17.25 -1.46 -6.33
CA GLU A 47 -17.94 -1.79 -5.08
C GLU A 47 -18.61 -0.57 -4.41
N GLY A 48 -18.53 0.61 -5.03
CA GLY A 48 -19.20 1.82 -4.55
C GLY A 48 -18.46 2.53 -3.40
N ASN A 49 -17.15 2.31 -3.24
CA ASN A 49 -16.36 2.97 -2.18
C ASN A 49 -15.84 4.36 -2.56
N THR A 50 -16.24 4.89 -3.72
CA THR A 50 -15.80 6.18 -4.28
C THR A 50 -17.00 7.06 -4.62
N GLN A 51 -16.91 8.35 -4.26
CA GLN A 51 -17.89 9.36 -4.64
C GLN A 51 -17.63 9.86 -6.07
N PRO A 52 -18.66 10.32 -6.81
CA PRO A 52 -18.45 10.98 -8.09
C PRO A 52 -17.47 12.16 -7.99
N GLY A 53 -16.58 12.30 -8.97
CA GLY A 53 -15.60 13.40 -9.05
C GLY A 53 -14.19 12.92 -9.39
N VAL A 54 -13.22 13.83 -9.26
CA VAL A 54 -11.79 13.56 -9.41
C VAL A 54 -11.18 13.61 -8.03
N TRP A 55 -10.65 12.48 -7.57
CA TRP A 55 -10.15 12.31 -6.21
C TRP A 55 -8.87 11.50 -6.21
N PHE A 56 -7.98 11.81 -5.28
CA PHE A 56 -6.91 10.91 -4.91
C PHE A 56 -7.42 9.76 -4.01
N PRO A 57 -6.82 8.57 -4.06
CA PRO A 57 -7.26 7.41 -3.27
C PRO A 57 -7.30 7.66 -1.75
N GLU A 58 -6.41 8.51 -1.23
CA GLU A 58 -6.30 8.86 0.19
C GLU A 58 -7.31 9.94 0.65
N GLU A 59 -8.05 10.55 -0.27
CA GLU A 59 -9.11 11.48 0.08
C GLU A 59 -10.36 10.74 0.55
N VAL A 60 -11.09 11.32 1.51
CA VAL A 60 -12.30 10.70 2.10
C VAL A 60 -13.37 10.44 1.03
N ARG A 61 -13.44 11.31 0.01
CA ARG A 61 -14.35 11.17 -1.14
C ARG A 61 -13.81 10.23 -2.23
N GLY A 62 -12.50 9.98 -2.25
CA GLY A 62 -11.84 9.07 -3.20
C GLY A 62 -12.05 7.61 -2.81
N ILE A 63 -11.47 7.16 -1.69
CA ILE A 63 -11.76 5.83 -1.13
C ILE A 63 -12.17 6.00 0.34
N ALA A 64 -13.37 5.51 0.65
CA ALA A 64 -13.88 5.50 2.01
C ALA A 64 -12.87 4.88 2.99
N THR A 65 -12.61 5.52 4.13
CA THR A 65 -11.57 5.10 5.10
C THR A 65 -11.69 3.63 5.50
N LYS A 66 -12.91 3.14 5.69
CA LYS A 66 -13.20 1.73 6.02
C LYS A 66 -12.77 0.72 4.95
N ALA A 67 -12.68 1.14 3.69
CA ALA A 67 -12.31 0.28 2.56
C ALA A 67 -10.80 0.31 2.27
N ARG A 68 -10.04 1.26 2.84
CA ARG A 68 -8.61 1.43 2.53
C ARG A 68 -7.76 0.24 2.98
N LYS A 69 -8.11 -0.39 4.11
CA LYS A 69 -7.42 -1.60 4.56
C LYS A 69 -7.54 -2.72 3.53
N LEU A 70 -8.76 -3.00 3.07
CA LEU A 70 -9.03 -4.01 2.05
C LEU A 70 -8.39 -3.65 0.70
N LEU A 71 -8.42 -2.37 0.31
CA LEU A 71 -7.72 -1.88 -0.88
C LEU A 71 -6.23 -2.23 -0.81
N LEU A 72 -5.56 -1.89 0.29
CA LEU A 72 -4.13 -2.17 0.48
C LEU A 72 -3.86 -3.66 0.47
N GLU A 73 -4.65 -4.48 1.19
CA GLU A 73 -4.53 -5.94 1.19
C GLU A 73 -4.60 -6.52 -0.24
N ARG A 74 -5.52 -6.05 -1.08
CA ARG A 74 -5.63 -6.47 -2.48
C ARG A 74 -4.40 -6.09 -3.32
N THR A 75 -3.75 -4.96 -3.03
CA THR A 75 -2.51 -4.57 -3.74
C THR A 75 -1.33 -5.51 -3.46
N THR A 76 -1.39 -6.29 -2.37
CA THR A 76 -0.32 -7.20 -1.95
C THR A 76 -0.27 -8.50 -2.74
N GLN A 77 -1.21 -8.72 -3.66
CA GLN A 77 -1.20 -9.93 -4.46
C GLN A 77 0.11 -10.04 -5.26
N GLY A 78 0.82 -11.16 -5.10
CA GLY A 78 2.13 -11.38 -5.70
C GLY A 78 3.30 -10.65 -5.02
N ALA A 79 3.05 -9.85 -3.98
CA ALA A 79 4.09 -9.21 -3.19
C ALA A 79 4.90 -10.25 -2.40
N THR A 80 6.19 -9.99 -2.26
CA THR A 80 7.09 -10.83 -1.46
C THR A 80 7.15 -10.40 0.00
N ASN A 81 6.80 -9.14 0.29
CA ASN A 81 6.71 -8.64 1.65
C ASN A 81 5.64 -7.56 1.74
N PHE A 82 4.84 -7.59 2.81
CA PHE A 82 3.90 -6.55 3.16
C PHE A 82 3.78 -6.45 4.68
N VAL A 83 4.20 -5.31 5.22
CA VAL A 83 4.11 -4.97 6.63
C VAL A 83 3.43 -3.62 6.74
N MET A 84 2.47 -3.50 7.65
CA MET A 84 1.81 -2.24 7.98
C MET A 84 1.71 -2.11 9.50
N ASN A 85 1.77 -0.87 9.99
CA ASN A 85 1.54 -0.53 11.40
C ASN A 85 2.49 -1.25 12.37
N LYS A 86 3.76 -1.40 11.99
CA LYS A 86 4.83 -1.87 12.89
C LYS A 86 5.76 -0.72 13.24
N THR A 87 6.39 -0.75 14.41
CA THR A 87 7.47 0.20 14.71
C THR A 87 8.70 -0.15 13.86
N SER A 88 9.53 0.84 13.52
CA SER A 88 10.70 0.61 12.65
C SER A 88 11.64 -0.47 13.22
N SER A 89 11.89 -0.41 14.53
CA SER A 89 12.73 -1.39 15.23
C SER A 89 12.23 -2.83 15.11
N MET A 90 10.91 -3.08 15.07
CA MET A 90 10.37 -4.43 14.92
C MET A 90 10.60 -5.03 13.53
N VAL A 91 10.72 -4.18 12.50
CA VAL A 91 10.94 -4.63 11.12
C VAL A 91 12.42 -4.87 10.85
N GLU A 92 13.30 -4.05 11.44
CA GLU A 92 14.76 -4.19 11.36
C GLU A 92 15.26 -5.45 12.10
N THR A 93 14.69 -5.76 13.27
CA THR A 93 15.13 -6.92 14.09
C THR A 93 14.72 -8.27 13.49
N GLY A 94 13.72 -8.30 12.60
CA GLY A 94 13.25 -9.53 11.94
C GLY A 94 14.01 -9.92 10.66
N GLN A 95 15.01 -9.14 10.25
CA GLN A 95 15.85 -9.41 9.07
C GLN A 95 17.23 -10.00 9.41
N ASN A 96 17.48 -10.36 10.67
CA ASN A 96 18.74 -10.89 11.18
C ASN A 96 18.67 -12.41 11.42
#